data_AF-A0A9W9V6P9-F1
#
_entry.id   AF-A0A9W9V6P9-F1
#
_cell.length_a   1.000
_cell.length_b   1.000
_cell.length_c   1.000
_cell.angle_alpha   90.00
_cell.angle_beta   90.00
_cell.angle_gamma   90.00
#
_symmetry.space_group_name_H-M   'P 1'
#
loop_
_entity.id
_entity.type
_entity.pdbx_description
1 polymer ?
#
loop_
_entity_poly.entity_id
_entity_poly.type
_entity_poly.pdbx_seq_one_letter_code
_entity_poly.pdbx_strand_id
1 'polypeptide(L)'
;MTFTAVVVYPNEPDTTFDTDYYLQTHMPLVAKHWGPAGLKSWNVVKYDRDLAGTSPKYLIAATLVWESEEAVKAAVSGETAPIIFGDIPNFTNKQPVTLAGSTIGSQEIS
;
A
#
# COMPACT_ATOMS: atom_id res chain seq x y z
N MET A 1 -19.34 -1.34 -5.63
CA MET A 1 -18.79 -1.21 -4.27
C MET A 1 -17.30 -1.03 -4.41
N THR A 2 -16.72 -0.02 -3.78
CA THR A 2 -15.26 0.17 -3.82
C THR A 2 -14.59 -0.95 -3.03
N PHE A 3 -13.55 -1.54 -3.61
CA PHE A 3 -12.73 -2.53 -2.95
C PHE A 3 -11.45 -1.87 -2.48
N THR A 4 -11.02 -2.16 -1.25
CA THR A 4 -9.84 -1.53 -0.66
C THR A 4 -8.75 -2.57 -0.49
N ALA A 5 -7.53 -2.24 -0.91
CA ALA A 5 -6.33 -2.96 -0.54
C ALA A 5 -5.49 -2.09 0.40
N VAL A 6 -4.93 -2.68 1.44
CA VAL A 6 -4.03 -2.03 2.38
C VAL A 6 -2.70 -2.78 2.39
N VAL A 7 -1.61 -2.05 2.22
CA VAL A 7 -0.24 -2.57 2.27
C VAL A 7 0.45 -1.92 3.46
N VAL A 8 0.89 -2.71 4.43
CA VAL A 8 1.61 -2.21 5.61
C VAL A 8 2.99 -2.84 5.74
N TYR A 9 3.97 -2.05 6.17
CA TYR A 9 5.33 -2.54 6.39
C TYR A 9 5.64 -2.63 7.89
N PRO A 10 6.17 -3.77 8.39
CA PRO A 10 6.56 -3.93 9.79
C PRO A 10 7.57 -2.88 10.26
N ASN A 11 7.40 -2.41 11.50
CA ASN A 11 8.32 -1.50 12.17
C ASN A 11 9.15 -2.26 13.21
N GLU A 12 10.18 -2.93 12.74
CA GLU A 12 11.12 -3.69 13.57
C GLU A 12 12.41 -2.88 13.76
N PRO A 13 13.24 -3.18 14.79
CA PRO A 13 14.44 -2.40 15.08
C PRO A 13 15.44 -2.27 13.92
N ASP A 14 15.46 -3.23 13.00
CA ASP A 14 16.30 -3.27 11.80
C ASP A 14 15.57 -2.83 10.52
N THR A 15 14.35 -2.32 10.60
CA THR A 15 13.62 -1.82 9.42
C THR A 15 14.37 -0.66 8.77
N THR A 16 14.74 -0.84 7.49
CA THR A 16 15.14 0.25 6.61
C THR A 16 13.97 0.66 5.75
N PHE A 17 13.75 1.96 5.55
CA PHE A 17 12.69 2.46 4.68
C PHE A 17 13.04 3.81 4.05
N ASP A 18 13.29 3.82 2.74
CA ASP A 18 13.47 5.03 1.94
C ASP A 18 12.10 5.57 1.52
N THR A 19 11.63 6.58 2.26
CA THR A 19 10.32 7.19 2.02
C THR A 19 10.30 8.01 0.73
N ASP A 20 11.44 8.59 0.33
CA ASP A 20 11.52 9.41 -0.87
C ASP A 20 11.46 8.53 -2.12
N TYR A 21 12.23 7.44 -2.17
CA TYR A 21 12.12 6.45 -3.24
C TYR A 21 10.71 5.87 -3.31
N TYR A 22 10.11 5.55 -2.15
CA TYR A 22 8.77 5.00 -2.10
C TYR A 22 7.73 5.94 -2.76
N LEU A 23 7.75 7.23 -2.45
CA LEU A 23 6.78 8.19 -2.98
C LEU A 23 7.09 8.68 -4.39
N GLN A 24 8.38 8.81 -4.75
CA GLN A 24 8.79 9.39 -6.03
C GLN A 24 8.98 8.33 -7.14
N THR A 25 9.20 7.07 -6.77
CA THR A 25 9.46 5.98 -7.73
C THR A 25 8.42 4.88 -7.61
N HIS A 26 8.28 4.27 -6.43
CA HIS A 26 7.45 3.08 -6.27
C HIS A 26 5.95 3.37 -6.47
N MET A 27 5.40 4.38 -5.78
CA MET A 27 3.97 4.70 -5.90
C MET A 27 3.57 5.20 -7.32
N PRO A 28 4.39 5.99 -8.04
CA PRO A 28 4.16 6.28 -9.45
C PRO A 28 4.22 5.04 -10.35
N LEU A 29 5.12 4.09 -10.08
CA LEU A 29 5.19 2.82 -10.81
C LEU A 29 3.92 2.00 -10.61
N VAL A 30 3.44 1.90 -9.36
CA VAL A 30 2.14 1.29 -9.01
C VAL A 30 1.01 1.95 -9.79
N ALA A 31 0.90 3.28 -9.72
CA ALA A 31 -0.17 4.01 -10.42
C ALA A 31 -0.12 3.81 -11.94
N LYS A 32 1.07 3.80 -12.53
CA LYS A 32 1.28 3.58 -13.97
C LYS A 32 0.80 2.20 -14.43
N HIS A 33 1.13 1.16 -13.67
CA HIS A 33 0.85 -0.23 -14.08
C HIS A 33 -0.52 -0.72 -13.64
N TRP A 34 -1.00 -0.31 -12.46
CA TRP A 34 -2.25 -0.76 -11.90
C TRP A 34 -3.42 0.22 -12.10
N GLY A 35 -3.15 1.48 -12.46
CA GLY A 35 -4.18 2.45 -12.86
C GLY A 35 -5.08 1.92 -13.99
N PRO A 36 -4.52 1.43 -15.12
CA PRO A 36 -5.30 0.81 -16.19
C PRO A 36 -6.06 -0.47 -15.77
N ALA A 37 -5.59 -1.14 -14.71
CA ALA A 37 -6.21 -2.34 -14.16
C ALA A 37 -7.32 -2.05 -13.12
N GLY A 38 -7.67 -0.77 -12.90
CA GLY A 38 -8.80 -0.39 -12.07
C GLY A 38 -8.45 0.26 -10.72
N LEU A 39 -7.17 0.54 -10.46
CA LEU A 39 -6.76 1.36 -9.31
C LEU A 39 -7.28 2.80 -9.49
N LYS A 40 -8.04 3.29 -8.51
CA LYS A 40 -8.68 4.63 -8.54
C LYS A 40 -7.93 5.67 -7.74
N SER A 41 -7.37 5.29 -6.59
CA SER A 41 -6.57 6.19 -5.78
C SER A 41 -5.64 5.41 -4.87
N TRP A 42 -4.63 6.10 -4.35
CA TRP A 42 -3.80 5.62 -3.27
C TRP A 42 -3.55 6.77 -2.27
N ASN A 43 -3.40 6.40 -1.01
CA ASN A 43 -3.01 7.29 0.07
C ASN A 43 -1.96 6.60 0.93
N VAL A 44 -0.91 7.32 1.31
CA VAL A 44 0.19 6.78 2.13
C VAL A 44 0.24 7.52 3.46
N VAL A 45 0.32 6.77 4.56
CA VAL A 45 0.46 7.30 5.91
C VAL A 45 1.66 6.64 6.58
N LYS A 46 2.65 7.45 6.94
CA LYS A 46 3.72 7.05 7.86
C LYS A 46 3.26 7.29 9.29
N TYR A 47 3.50 6.32 10.16
CA TYR A 47 3.08 6.38 11.55
C TYR A 47 4.25 6.76 12.44
N ASP A 48 4.16 7.92 13.12
CA ASP A 48 5.19 8.35 14.06
C ASP A 48 5.07 7.68 15.43
N ARG A 49 3.85 7.27 15.80
CA ARG A 49 3.50 6.63 17.08
C ARG A 49 2.15 5.94 16.99
N ASP A 50 1.89 4.99 17.87
CA ASP A 50 0.55 4.45 18.08
C ASP A 50 -0.32 5.39 18.94
N LEU A 51 -1.57 4.99 19.19
CA LEU A 51 -2.51 5.79 19.99
C LEU A 51 -2.10 5.92 21.47
N ALA A 52 -1.25 5.04 21.98
CA ALA A 52 -0.68 5.12 23.33
C ALA A 52 0.62 5.95 23.37
N GLY A 53 1.10 6.46 22.24
CA GLY A 53 2.33 7.23 22.13
C GLY A 53 3.61 6.38 22.08
N THR A 54 3.48 5.07 21.84
CA THR A 54 4.61 4.14 21.73
C THR A 54 4.99 3.85 20.27
N SER A 55 6.07 3.10 20.05
CA SER A 55 6.49 2.71 18.70
C SER A 55 5.39 1.88 18.04
N PRO A 56 4.92 2.26 16.83
CA PRO A 56 3.83 1.57 16.18
C PRO A 56 4.30 0.19 15.67
N LYS A 57 3.38 -0.77 15.57
CA LYS A 57 3.65 -2.10 15.01
C LYS A 57 4.03 -2.06 13.52
N TYR A 58 3.45 -1.11 12.79
CA TYR A 58 3.72 -0.88 11.37
C TYR A 58 4.27 0.53 11.18
N LEU A 59 5.24 0.68 10.28
CA LEU A 59 5.94 1.94 10.05
C LEU A 59 5.11 2.86 9.12
N ILE A 60 4.51 2.24 8.10
CA ILE A 60 3.85 2.94 7.01
C ILE A 60 2.76 2.04 6.42
N ALA A 61 1.66 2.67 6.02
CA ALA A 61 0.55 2.04 5.31
C ALA A 61 0.28 2.77 3.99
N ALA A 62 0.02 2.00 2.93
CA ALA A 62 -0.64 2.49 1.73
C ALA A 62 -2.05 1.91 1.65
N THR A 63 -3.04 2.78 1.52
CA THR A 63 -4.43 2.42 1.24
C THR A 63 -4.71 2.68 -0.23
N LEU A 64 -5.07 1.64 -0.97
CA LEU A 64 -5.36 1.67 -2.40
C LEU A 64 -6.84 1.39 -2.61
N VAL A 65 -7.53 2.25 -3.34
CA VAL A 65 -8.96 2.10 -3.67
C VAL A 65 -9.09 1.62 -5.11
N TRP A 66 -9.88 0.56 -5.30
CA TRP A 66 -10.06 -0.13 -6.56
C TRP A 66 -11.52 -0.17 -6.98
N GLU A 67 -11.76 -0.34 -8.28
CA GLU A 67 -13.12 -0.52 -8.81
C GLU A 67 -13.79 -1.80 -8.36
N SER A 68 -13.05 -2.89 -8.17
CA SER A 68 -13.59 -4.19 -7.77
C SER A 68 -12.53 -5.11 -7.16
N GLU A 69 -12.98 -6.24 -6.62
CA GLU A 69 -12.09 -7.31 -6.13
C GLU A 69 -11.30 -7.97 -7.27
N GLU A 70 -11.95 -8.17 -8.42
CA GLU A 70 -11.34 -8.75 -9.62
C GLU A 70 -10.21 -7.87 -10.15
N ALA A 71 -10.37 -6.54 -10.08
CA ALA A 71 -9.33 -5.58 -10.43
C ALA A 71 -8.07 -5.75 -9.56
N VAL A 72 -8.24 -5.88 -8.23
CA VAL A 72 -7.11 -6.17 -7.32
C VAL A 72 -6.47 -7.49 -7.69
N LYS A 73 -7.26 -8.56 -7.84
CA LYS A 73 -6.75 -9.89 -8.14
C LYS A 73 -5.95 -9.89 -9.44
N ALA A 74 -6.50 -9.31 -10.50
CA ALA A 74 -5.84 -9.20 -11.80
C ALA A 74 -4.53 -8.41 -11.71
N ALA A 75 -4.50 -7.32 -10.93
CA ALA A 75 -3.30 -6.53 -10.74
C ALA A 75 -2.18 -7.26 -9.98
N VAL A 76 -2.52 -7.98 -8.91
CA VAL A 76 -1.52 -8.68 -8.07
C VAL A 76 -1.07 -10.02 -8.63
N SER A 77 -1.84 -10.63 -9.53
CA SER A 77 -1.45 -11.87 -10.23
C SER A 77 -1.06 -11.65 -11.70
N GLY A 78 -1.12 -10.40 -12.17
CA GLY A 78 -0.90 -10.05 -13.57
C GLY A 78 0.57 -9.87 -13.92
N GLU A 79 0.84 -9.64 -15.20
CA GLU A 79 2.21 -9.51 -15.74
C GLU A 79 3.01 -8.35 -15.13
N THR A 80 2.33 -7.32 -14.59
CA THR A 80 2.99 -6.19 -13.95
C THR A 80 3.33 -6.43 -12.49
N ALA A 81 2.77 -7.46 -11.84
CA ALA A 81 3.00 -7.75 -10.43
C ALA A 81 4.48 -8.00 -10.11
N PRO A 82 5.25 -8.78 -10.90
CA PRO A 82 6.68 -8.96 -10.66
C PRO A 82 7.48 -7.66 -10.69
N ILE A 83 7.06 -6.67 -11.50
CA ILE A 83 7.71 -5.37 -11.60
C ILE A 83 7.49 -4.58 -10.29
N ILE A 84 6.26 -4.56 -9.79
CA ILE A 84 5.90 -3.83 -8.56
C ILE A 84 6.52 -4.50 -7.33
N PHE A 85 6.32 -5.81 -7.16
CA PHE A 85 6.86 -6.52 -6.00
C PHE A 85 8.38 -6.64 -6.02
N GLY A 86 8.98 -6.71 -7.22
CA GLY A 86 10.43 -6.73 -7.40
C GLY A 86 11.11 -5.40 -7.06
N ASP A 87 10.36 -4.30 -6.98
CA ASP A 87 10.88 -2.98 -6.61
C ASP A 87 10.93 -2.77 -5.08
N ILE A 88 10.29 -3.65 -4.28
CA ILE A 88 10.27 -3.54 -2.81
C ILE A 88 11.68 -3.45 -2.18
N PRO A 89 12.65 -4.31 -2.56
CA PRO A 89 13.99 -4.26 -1.98
C PRO A 89 14.74 -2.94 -2.22
N ASN A 90 14.30 -2.10 -3.15
CA ASN A 90 14.95 -0.83 -3.44
C ASN A 90 14.68 0.24 -2.38
N PHE A 91 13.57 0.13 -1.63
CA PHE A 91 13.24 1.09 -0.59
C PHE A 91 13.11 0.48 0.80
N THR A 92 12.97 -0.84 0.96
CA THR A 92 12.89 -1.43 2.30
C THR A 92 13.43 -2.85 2.35
N ASN A 93 13.93 -3.25 3.52
CA ASN A 93 14.31 -4.63 3.80
C ASN A 93 13.16 -5.49 4.35
N LYS A 94 11.96 -4.93 4.55
CA LYS A 94 10.81 -5.66 5.10
C LYS A 94 9.81 -6.05 4.01
N GLN A 95 9.30 -7.27 4.11
CA GLN A 95 8.16 -7.68 3.30
C GLN A 95 6.88 -7.03 3.84
N PRO A 96 6.00 -6.53 2.97
CA PRO A 96 4.73 -5.98 3.42
C PRO A 96 3.76 -7.08 3.84
N VAL A 97 2.80 -6.70 4.68
CA VAL A 97 1.54 -7.43 4.85
C VAL A 97 0.50 -6.76 3.95
N THR A 98 -0.16 -7.57 3.12
CA THR A 98 -1.23 -7.11 2.22
C THR A 98 -2.58 -7.60 2.72
N LEU A 99 -3.54 -6.68 2.83
CA LEU A 99 -4.92 -6.93 3.22
C LEU A 99 -5.83 -6.42 2.11
N ALA A 100 -6.97 -7.07 1.86
CA ALA A 100 -7.95 -6.54 0.93
C ALA A 100 -9.38 -6.89 1.36
N GLY A 101 -10.33 -6.04 1.01
CA GLY A 101 -11.73 -6.28 1.34
C GLY A 101 -12.68 -5.18 0.87
N SER A 102 -13.97 -5.51 0.93
CA SER A 102 -15.05 -4.58 0.62
C SER A 102 -15.23 -3.52 1.71
N THR A 103 -15.42 -2.28 1.32
CA THR A 103 -15.82 -1.23 2.25
C THR A 103 -17.26 -1.48 2.73
N ILE A 104 -17.43 -1.69 4.04
CA ILE A 104 -18.75 -1.94 4.66
C ILE A 104 -19.41 -0.68 5.23
N GLY A 105 -18.70 0.44 5.27
CA GLY A 105 -19.21 1.73 5.73
C GLY A 105 -18.14 2.82 5.65
N SER A 106 -18.57 4.06 5.41
CA SER A 106 -17.73 5.25 5.42
C SER A 106 -18.60 6.47 5.75
N GLN A 107 -18.06 7.39 6.55
CA GLN A 107 -18.70 8.67 6.84
C GLN A 107 -17.64 9.75 6.86
N GLU A 108 -17.86 10.82 6.13
CA GLU A 108 -17.07 12.04 6.25
C GLU A 108 -17.73 12.91 7.33
N ILE A 109 -16.94 13.31 8.33
CA ILE A 109 -17.37 14.24 9.37
C ILE A 109 -16.73 15.58 9.02
N SER A 110 -17.57 16.53 8.62
CA SER A 110 -17.18 17.93 8.37
C SER A 110 -17.02 18.71 9.66
#